data_AF-A0AAN4ZGI7-F1
#
_entry.id   AF-A0AAN4ZGI7-F1
#
_cell.length_a   1.000
_cell.length_b   1.000
_cell.length_c   1.000
_cell.angle_alpha   90.00
_cell.angle_beta   90.00
_cell.angle_gamma   90.00
#
_symmetry.space_group_name_H-M   'P 1'
#
loop_
_entity.id
_entity.type
_entity.pdbx_description
1 polymer ?
#
loop_
_entity_poly.entity_id
_entity_poly.type
_entity_poly.pdbx_seq_one_letter_code
_entity_poly.pdbx_strand_id
1 'polypeptide(L)'
;TQIKVSFRFWSQFEVKSIIGNGICGVVFEAYCSVDNITYAIKREQMSENNDDFEMRETVILSTLVHPGIVRCYETWIESPPAGWQIENDRQLFRKFDYEKMEVVRFWK
;
A
#
# COMPACT_ATOMS: atom_id res chain seq x y z
N THR A 1 -20.94 8.69 -19.39
CA THR A 1 -20.15 9.31 -18.30
C THR A 1 -19.02 8.37 -17.95
N GLN A 2 -17.77 8.73 -18.19
CA GLN A 2 -16.64 7.90 -17.75
C GLN A 2 -16.60 7.92 -16.22
N ILE A 3 -16.81 6.77 -15.59
CA ILE A 3 -16.59 6.61 -14.15
C ILE A 3 -15.08 6.72 -13.96
N LYS A 4 -14.63 7.82 -13.37
CA LYS A 4 -13.23 7.97 -12.95
C LYS A 4 -13.04 7.04 -11.75
N VAL A 5 -12.53 5.83 -11.98
CA VAL A 5 -12.12 4.94 -10.89
C VAL A 5 -10.93 5.61 -10.21
N SER A 6 -11.14 6.12 -9.00
CA SER A 6 -10.08 6.71 -8.17
C SER A 6 -9.84 5.84 -6.95
N PHE A 7 -8.66 5.24 -6.87
CA PHE A 7 -8.21 4.51 -5.70
C PHE A 7 -7.72 5.48 -4.62
N ARG A 8 -7.93 5.14 -3.35
CA ARG A 8 -7.61 6.04 -2.24
C ARG A 8 -6.13 6.35 -2.19
N PHE A 9 -5.29 5.32 -2.29
CA PHE A 9 -3.84 5.45 -2.32
C PHE A 9 -3.40 6.48 -3.38
N TRP A 10 -3.86 6.29 -4.62
CA TRP A 10 -3.46 7.13 -5.76
C TRP A 10 -4.12 8.50 -5.81
N SER A 11 -5.24 8.70 -5.11
CA SER A 11 -5.97 9.98 -5.09
C SER A 11 -5.57 10.88 -3.93
N GLN A 12 -5.19 10.30 -2.78
CA GLN A 12 -4.92 11.06 -1.57
C GLN A 12 -3.44 11.15 -1.23
N PHE A 13 -2.61 10.21 -1.72
CA PHE A 13 -1.23 10.10 -1.31
C PHE A 13 -0.25 10.35 -2.46
N GLU A 14 0.72 11.20 -2.19
CA GLU A 14 1.88 11.41 -3.05
C GLU A 14 3.05 10.60 -2.51
N VAL A 15 3.47 9.56 -3.23
CA VAL A 15 4.64 8.75 -2.87
C VAL A 15 5.90 9.63 -2.94
N LYS A 16 6.69 9.63 -1.87
CA LYS A 16 7.97 10.36 -1.74
C LYS A 16 9.17 9.43 -1.89
N SER A 17 9.08 8.22 -1.35
CA SER A 17 10.13 7.21 -1.48
C SER A 17 9.59 5.81 -1.21
N ILE A 18 10.37 4.79 -1.58
CA ILE A 18 10.12 3.38 -1.23
C ILE A 18 11.10 3.05 -0.11
N ILE A 19 10.56 2.83 1.10
CA ILE A 19 11.36 2.68 2.33
C ILE A 19 11.48 1.21 2.78
N GLY A 20 10.71 0.30 2.19
CA GLY A 20 10.79 -1.11 2.49
C GLY A 20 10.19 -1.99 1.40
N ASN A 21 10.76 -3.16 1.21
CA ASN A 21 10.23 -4.22 0.36
C ASN A 21 10.56 -5.55 1.02
N GLY A 22 9.54 -6.38 1.24
CA GLY A 22 9.69 -7.70 1.83
C GLY A 22 8.62 -8.65 1.35
N ILE A 23 8.68 -9.88 1.84
CA ILE A 23 7.75 -10.98 1.53
C ILE A 23 6.26 -10.67 1.78
N CYS A 24 5.97 -9.67 2.62
CA CYS A 24 4.62 -9.22 2.92
C CYS A 24 4.26 -7.90 2.22
N GLY A 25 4.95 -7.53 1.14
CA GLY A 25 4.64 -6.35 0.33
C GLY A 25 5.64 -5.21 0.44
N VAL A 26 5.17 -4.01 0.13
CA VAL A 26 6.00 -2.81 -0.08
C VAL A 26 5.58 -1.70 0.88
N VAL A 27 6.56 -0.97 1.41
CA VAL A 27 6.34 0.17 2.30
C VAL A 27 6.78 1.45 1.61
N PHE A 28 5.87 2.42 1.56
CA PHE A 28 6.07 3.75 0.98
C PHE A 28 6.17 4.80 2.07
N GLU A 29 7.08 5.75 1.90
CA GLU A 29 6.93 7.07 2.52
C GLU A 29 6.00 7.88 1.61
N ALA A 30 4.84 8.29 2.12
CA ALA A 30 3.82 8.94 1.33
C ALA A 30 3.21 10.13 2.06
N TYR A 31 3.08 11.25 1.36
CA TYR A 31 2.46 12.46 1.85
C TYR A 31 0.96 12.43 1.59
N CYS A 32 0.15 12.52 2.65
CA CYS A 32 -1.30 12.60 2.56
C CYS A 32 -1.73 14.05 2.32
N SER A 33 -2.39 14.29 1.19
CA SER A 33 -2.90 15.60 0.80
C SER A 33 -4.12 16.06 1.60
N VAL A 34 -4.78 15.16 2.34
CA VAL A 34 -6.00 15.47 3.10
C VAL A 34 -5.67 16.12 4.44
N ASP A 35 -4.68 15.59 5.15
CA ASP A 35 -4.27 16.06 6.48
C ASP A 35 -2.87 16.71 6.50
N ASN A 36 -2.17 16.71 5.37
CA ASN A 36 -0.82 17.25 5.21
C ASN A 36 0.25 16.53 6.05
N ILE A 37 0.07 15.24 6.33
CA ILE A 37 0.99 14.42 7.12
C ILE A 37 1.69 13.38 6.24
N THR A 38 2.97 13.11 6.52
CA THR A 38 3.71 12.00 5.89
C THR A 38 3.53 10.73 6.70
N TYR A 39 3.13 9.65 6.03
CA TYR A 39 2.92 8.34 6.62
C TYR A 39 3.85 7.30 5.99
N ALA A 40 4.12 6.24 6.76
CA ALA A 40 4.58 4.97 6.21
C ALA A 40 3.34 4.14 5.83
N ILE A 41 3.17 3.86 4.54
CA ILE A 41 2.05 3.05 4.03
C ILE A 41 2.60 1.69 3.59
N LYS A 42 2.19 0.62 4.27
CA LYS A 42 2.44 -0.75 3.85
C LYS A 42 1.30 -1.20 2.92
N ARG A 43 1.65 -1.68 1.73
CA ARG A 43 0.71 -2.28 0.78
C ARG A 43 1.08 -3.74 0.56
N GLU A 44 0.10 -4.62 0.69
CA GLU A 44 0.25 -6.07 0.53
C GLU A 44 -0.86 -6.63 -0.37
N GLN A 45 -0.54 -7.73 -1.07
CA GLN A 45 -1.55 -8.44 -1.88
C GLN A 45 -2.37 -9.31 -0.93
N MET A 46 -3.68 -9.13 -0.96
CA MET A 46 -4.62 -9.96 -0.22
C MET A 46 -5.03 -11.12 -1.11
N SER A 47 -4.96 -12.35 -0.60
CA SER A 47 -5.41 -13.54 -1.35
C SER A 47 -6.87 -13.83 -1.05
N GLU A 48 -7.67 -14.13 -2.07
CA GLU A 48 -9.13 -14.35 -1.97
C GLU A 48 -9.54 -15.43 -0.94
N ASN A 49 -8.61 -16.29 -0.52
CA ASN A 49 -8.85 -17.40 0.41
C ASN A 49 -8.32 -17.15 1.83
N ASN A 50 -7.62 -16.04 2.10
CA ASN A 50 -6.90 -15.80 3.37
C ASN A 50 -7.30 -14.50 4.07
N ASP A 51 -8.42 -13.93 3.62
CA ASP A 51 -8.97 -12.65 4.07
C ASP A 51 -9.07 -12.54 5.60
N ASP A 52 -9.53 -13.59 6.28
CA ASP A 52 -9.78 -13.56 7.73
C ASP A 52 -8.52 -13.43 8.58
N PHE A 53 -7.40 -14.04 8.16
CA PHE A 53 -6.15 -13.98 8.94
C PHE A 53 -5.47 -12.62 8.78
N GLU A 54 -5.35 -12.14 7.55
CA GLU A 54 -4.72 -10.86 7.21
C GLU A 54 -5.53 -9.69 7.79
N MET A 55 -6.87 -9.77 7.77
CA MET A 55 -7.72 -8.80 8.45
C MET A 55 -7.59 -8.85 9.96
N ARG A 56 -7.45 -10.05 10.57
CA ARG A 56 -7.33 -10.16 12.02
C ARG A 56 -6.07 -9.48 12.55
N GLU A 57 -4.92 -9.67 11.90
CA GLU A 57 -3.68 -8.99 12.27
C GLU A 57 -3.83 -7.46 12.18
N THR A 58 -4.39 -7.00 11.07
CA THR A 58 -4.66 -5.60 10.78
C THR A 58 -5.57 -4.95 11.83
N VAL A 59 -6.65 -5.65 12.20
CA VAL A 59 -7.56 -5.22 13.28
C VAL A 59 -6.81 -5.11 14.60
N ILE A 60 -6.04 -6.13 14.98
CA ILE A 60 -5.26 -6.09 16.24
C ILE A 60 -4.32 -4.87 16.24
N LEU A 61 -3.53 -4.67 15.18
CA LEU A 61 -2.59 -3.55 15.08
C LEU A 61 -3.29 -2.19 15.19
N SER A 62 -4.47 -2.02 14.59
CA SER A 62 -5.26 -0.78 14.69
C SER A 62 -5.76 -0.48 16.12
N THR A 63 -5.89 -1.50 16.98
CA THR A 63 -6.32 -1.33 18.38
C THR A 63 -5.17 -0.98 19.32
N LEU A 64 -3.91 -1.17 18.91
CA LEU A 64 -2.75 -0.95 19.77
C LEU A 64 -2.42 0.55 19.87
N VAL A 65 -2.54 1.08 21.09
CA VAL A 65 -2.12 2.46 21.41
C VAL A 65 -1.12 2.41 22.55
N HIS A 66 0.16 2.41 22.20
CA HIS A 66 1.26 2.34 23.17
C HIS A 66 2.48 3.11 22.65
N PRO A 67 3.20 3.88 23.50
CA PRO A 67 4.33 4.71 23.06
C PRO A 67 5.49 3.93 22.43
N GLY A 68 5.65 2.65 22.78
CA GLY A 68 6.67 1.76 22.21
C GLY A 68 6.23 0.93 21.01
N ILE A 69 4.99 1.10 20.52
CA ILE A 69 4.44 0.35 19.38
C ILE A 69 4.08 1.35 18.28
N VAL A 70 4.46 1.03 17.04
CA VAL A 70 4.09 1.86 15.89
C VAL A 70 2.57 1.86 15.74
N ARG A 71 1.97 3.05 15.75
CA ARG A 71 0.52 3.21 15.62
C ARG A 71 0.09 2.95 14.18
N CYS A 72 -0.86 2.04 14.01
CA CYS A 72 -1.60 1.89 12.76
C CYS A 72 -2.78 2.85 12.76
N TYR A 73 -2.76 3.85 11.88
CA TYR A 73 -3.81 4.88 11.81
C TYR A 73 -5.05 4.39 11.09
N GLU A 74 -4.86 3.81 9.91
CA GLU A 74 -5.94 3.39 9.05
C GLU A 74 -5.54 2.19 8.22
N THR A 75 -6.54 1.38 7.85
CA THR A 75 -6.39 0.18 7.05
C THR A 75 -7.57 0.13 6.08
N TRP A 76 -7.31 -0.23 4.82
CA TRP A 76 -8.34 -0.29 3.79
C TRP A 76 -7.95 -1.28 2.70
N ILE A 77 -8.95 -1.72 1.94
CA ILE A 77 -8.79 -2.66 0.83
C ILE A 77 -9.07 -1.91 -0.48
N GLU A 78 -8.24 -2.16 -1.48
CA GLU A 78 -8.46 -1.70 -2.85
C GLU A 78 -8.54 -2.91 -3.78
N SER A 79 -9.52 -2.89 -4.69
CA SER A 79 -9.70 -3.95 -5.70
C SER A 79 -9.52 -3.35 -7.10
N PRO A 80 -8.28 -3.05 -7.52
CA PRO A 80 -8.03 -2.51 -8.84
C PRO A 80 -8.33 -3.55 -9.94
N PRO A 81 -8.73 -3.12 -11.14
CA PRO A 81 -8.86 -4.01 -12.29
C PRO A 81 -7.58 -4.80 -12.54
N ALA A 82 -7.74 -6.02 -13.08
CA ALA A 82 -6.62 -6.89 -13.42
C ALA A 82 -5.56 -6.15 -14.27
N GLY A 83 -4.29 -6.27 -13.87
CA GLY A 83 -3.16 -5.64 -14.55
C GLY A 83 -2.97 -4.14 -14.27
N TRP A 84 -3.97 -3.42 -13.75
CA TRP A 84 -3.87 -1.98 -13.49
C TRP A 84 -2.77 -1.67 -12.47
N GLN A 85 -2.74 -2.42 -11.37
CA GLN A 85 -1.77 -2.23 -10.29
C GLN A 85 -0.34 -2.56 -10.74
N ILE A 86 -0.17 -3.61 -11.54
CA ILE A 86 1.14 -4.03 -12.09
C ILE A 86 1.74 -2.93 -12.95
N GLU A 87 0.95 -2.36 -13.87
CA GLU A 87 1.42 -1.31 -14.78
C GLU A 87 1.78 -0.04 -14.01
N ASN A 88 0.95 0.36 -13.05
CA ASN A 88 1.20 1.57 -12.29
C ASN A 88 2.38 1.44 -11.32
N ASP A 89 2.57 0.27 -10.70
CA ASP A 89 3.75 -0.03 -9.89
C ASP A 89 5.03 -0.03 -10.70
N ARG A 90 4.99 -0.53 -11.93
CA ARG A 90 6.14 -0.49 -12.83
C ARG A 90 6.60 0.95 -13.09
N GLN A 91 5.67 1.86 -13.30
CA GLN A 91 5.97 3.28 -13.49
C GLN A 91 6.47 3.93 -12.20
N LEU A 92 5.84 3.61 -11.06
CA LEU A 92 6.23 4.12 -9.75
C LEU A 92 7.66 3.69 -9.37
N PHE A 93 7.99 2.41 -9.51
CA PHE A 93 9.31 1.89 -9.15
C PHE A 93 10.41 2.44 -10.04
N ARG A 94 10.12 2.64 -11.34
CA ARG A 94 11.03 3.35 -12.25
C ARG A 94 11.26 4.79 -11.83
N LYS A 95 10.21 5.51 -11.41
CA LYS A 95 10.33 6.91 -10.95
C LYS A 95 11.29 7.06 -9.78
N PHE A 96 11.34 6.08 -8.89
CA PHE A 96 12.20 6.10 -7.70
C PHE A 96 13.51 5.33 -7.87
N ASP A 97 13.91 5.06 -9.12
CA ASP A 97 15.14 4.32 -9.48
C ASP A 97 15.31 3.03 -8.67
N TYR A 98 14.19 2.38 -8.36
CA TYR A 98 14.16 1.21 -7.51
C TYR A 98 14.39 -0.03 -8.37
N GLU A 99 15.61 -0.17 -8.89
CA GLU A 99 16.00 -1.18 -9.89
C GLU A 99 16.06 -2.62 -9.34
N LYS A 100 16.02 -2.81 -8.03
CA LYS A 100 16.18 -4.13 -7.37
C LYS A 100 14.96 -5.05 -7.39
N MET A 101 13.91 -4.79 -8.18
CA MET A 101 12.70 -5.62 -8.15
C MET A 101 12.52 -6.52 -9.37
N GLU A 102 12.49 -7.84 -9.12
CA GLU A 102 11.56 -8.72 -9.84
C GLU A 102 10.13 -8.33 -9.41
N VAL A 103 9.57 -7.28 -10.04
CA VAL A 103 8.21 -6.74 -9.81
C VAL A 103 7.11 -7.81 -9.90
N VAL A 104 7.46 -9.00 -10.39
CA VAL A 104 6.58 -10.09 -10.79
C VAL A 104 6.30 -11.10 -9.66
N ARG A 105 6.98 -11.05 -8.50
CA ARG A 105 6.73 -12.06 -7.44
C ARG A 105 5.49 -11.80 -6.59
N PHE A 106 4.96 -10.57 -6.58
CA PHE A 106 3.85 -10.14 -5.69
C PHE A 106 2.50 -9.95 -6.40
N TRP A 107 2.46 -10.10 -7.72
CA TRP A 107 1.23 -9.96 -8.49
C TRP A 107 1.13 -11.18 -9.41
N LYS A 108 0.97 -12.36 -8.81
CA LYS A 108 0.58 -13.57 -9.52
C LYS A 108 -0.93 -13.74 -9.44
#